data_AF-A0A3D0V8P0-F1
#
_entry.id   AF-A0A3D0V8P0-F1
#
_cell.length_a   1.000
_cell.length_b   1.000
_cell.length_c   1.000
_cell.angle_alpha   90.00
_cell.angle_beta   90.00
_cell.angle_gamma   90.00
#
_symmetry.space_group_name_H-M   'P 1'
#
loop_
_entity.id
_entity.type
_entity.pdbx_description
1 polymer ?
#
loop_
_entity_poly.entity_id
_entity_poly.type
_entity_poly.pdbx_seq_one_letter_code
_entity_poly.pdbx_strand_id
1 'polypeptide(L)' 'LQDKVLFGTDFPLITPQKWLGAFADLPLKDEVRPKILKHNAVRLLGL' A
#
# COMPACT_ATOMS: atom_id res chain seq x y z
N LEU A 1 -7.83 9.00 7.76
CA LEU A 1 -7.99 8.36 6.43
C LEU A 1 -7.23 7.04 6.27
N GLN A 2 -6.20 6.75 7.08
CA GLN A 2 -5.32 5.58 6.94
C GLN A 2 -6.00 4.21 6.69
N ASP A 3 -7.17 3.94 7.29
CA ASP A 3 -7.84 2.63 7.16
C ASP A 3 -8.77 2.52 5.93
N LYS A 4 -8.80 3.57 5.10
CA LYS A 4 -9.62 3.69 3.88
C LYS A 4 -8.79 3.80 2.60
N VAL A 5 -7.50 3.47 2.65
CA VAL A 5 -6.57 3.55 1.51
C VAL A 5 -5.91 2.18 1.28
N LEU A 6 -5.82 1.76 0.02
CA LEU A 6 -5.16 0.52 -0.40
C LEU A 6 -3.96 0.82 -1.29
N PHE A 7 -2.93 -0.01 -1.20
CA PHE A 7 -1.81 0.01 -2.14
C PHE A 7 -2.16 -0.77 -3.42
N GLY A 8 -1.82 -0.21 -4.58
CA GLY A 8 -1.97 -0.84 -5.88
C GLY A 8 -0.87 -0.36 -6.83
N THR A 9 -0.30 -1.28 -7.60
CA THR A 9 0.87 -0.97 -8.46
C THR A 9 0.49 -0.77 -9.93
N ASP A 10 -0.73 -1.07 -10.33
CA ASP A 10 -1.17 -1.03 -11.74
C ASP A 10 -0.28 -1.88 -12.67
N PHE A 11 0.04 -3.10 -12.24
CA PHE A 11 0.79 -4.06 -13.06
C PHE A 11 -0.09 -4.60 -14.20
N PRO A 12 0.40 -4.70 -15.45
CA PRO A 12 1.81 -4.63 -15.88
C PRO A 12 2.33 -3.24 -16.26
N LEU A 13 1.52 -2.18 -16.21
CA LEU A 13 1.92 -0.84 -16.66
C LEU A 13 3.03 -0.23 -15.79
N ILE A 14 2.99 -0.49 -14.48
CA ILE A 14 4.06 -0.08 -13.55
C ILE A 14 4.54 -1.28 -12.74
N THR A 15 5.86 -1.47 -12.66
CA THR A 15 6.45 -2.59 -11.94
C THR A 15 6.24 -2.44 -10.43
N PRO A 16 6.01 -3.54 -9.70
CA PRO A 16 5.86 -3.50 -8.25
C PRO A 16 7.06 -2.86 -7.55
N GLN A 17 8.28 -3.12 -8.02
CA GLN A 17 9.51 -2.58 -7.44
C GLN A 17 9.55 -1.05 -7.51
N LYS A 18 9.10 -0.45 -8.63
CA LYS A 18 9.07 1.01 -8.78
C LYS A 18 8.10 1.64 -7.79
N TRP A 19 6.91 1.06 -7.63
CA TRP A 19 5.92 1.56 -6.68
C TRP A 19 6.33 1.34 -5.23
N LEU A 20 6.94 0.20 -4.90
CA LEU A 20 7.44 -0.08 -3.56
C LEU A 20 8.55 0.90 -3.15
N GLY A 21 9.46 1.24 -4.07
CA GLY A 21 10.46 2.27 -3.85
C GLY A 21 9.82 3.63 -3.57
N ALA A 22 8.94 4.10 -4.47
CA ALA A 22 8.26 5.38 -4.29
C ALA A 22 7.41 5.45 -3.01
N PHE A 23 6.81 4.32 -2.60
CA PHE A 23 6.04 4.24 -1.36
C PHE A 23 6.92 4.30 -0.11
N ALA A 24 8.14 3.76 -0.17
CA ALA A 24 9.09 3.84 0.94
C ALA A 24 9.46 5.30 1.25
N ASP A 25 9.62 6.13 0.22
CA ASP A 25 10.02 7.54 0.34
C ASP A 25 8.91 8.47 0.87
N LEU A 26 7.65 8.01 0.95
CA LEU A 26 6.56 8.83 1.48
C LEU A 26 6.76 9.11 2.97
N PRO A 27 6.47 10.34 3.45
CA PRO A 27 6.58 10.72 4.86
C PRO A 27 5.40 10.17 5.68
N LEU A 28 5.27 8.85 5.73
CA LEU A 28 4.25 8.13 6.48
C LEU A 28 4.82 7.61 7.78
N LYS A 29 4.02 7.62 8.85
CA LYS A 29 4.36 6.93 10.10
C LYS A 29 4.51 5.43 9.85
N ASP A 30 5.42 4.80 10.57
CA ASP A 30 5.71 3.37 10.40
C ASP A 30 4.49 2.47 10.65
N GLU A 31 3.63 2.86 11.59
CA GLU A 31 2.37 2.18 11.90
C GLU A 31 1.33 2.22 10.76
N VAL A 32 1.43 3.19 9.85
CA VAL A 32 0.48 3.39 8.74
C VAL A 32 0.86 2.55 7.53
N ARG A 33 2.17 2.36 7.29
CA ARG A 33 2.69 1.62 6.13
C ARG A 33 2.08 0.21 5.96
N PRO A 34 2.08 -0.68 6.97
CA PRO A 34 1.53 -2.03 6.81
C PRO A 34 0.01 -2.04 6.60
N LYS A 35 -0.70 -1.01 7.08
CA LYS A 35 -2.14 -0.86 6.83
C LYS A 35 -2.44 -0.68 5.35
N ILE A 36 -1.73 0.24 4.71
CA ILE A 36 -1.93 0.57 3.29
C ILE A 36 -1.40 -0.57 2.41
N LEU A 37 -0.24 -1.16 2.74
CA LEU A 37 0.36 -2.24 1.96
C LEU A 37 -0.46 -3.55 1.99
N LYS A 38 -1.14 -3.86 3.10
CA LYS A 38 -1.79 -5.17 3.25
C LYS A 38 -3.04 -5.17 4.14
N HIS A 39 -2.97 -4.64 5.36
CA HIS A 39 -4.04 -4.94 6.34
C HIS A 39 -5.41 -4.41 5.93
N ASN A 40 -5.46 -3.25 5.28
CA ASN A 40 -6.72 -2.69 4.78
C ASN A 40 -7.34 -3.59 3.70
N ALA A 41 -6.52 -4.17 2.81
CA ALA A 41 -7.00 -5.08 1.79
C ALA A 41 -7.52 -6.38 2.40
N VAL A 42 -6.77 -6.97 3.35
CA VAL A 42 -7.19 -8.17 4.10
C VAL A 42 -8.53 -7.94 4.78
N ARG A 43 -8.68 -6.83 5.52
CA ARG A 43 -9.93 -6.48 6.21
C ARG A 43 -11.08 -6.24 5.24
N LEU A 44 -10.84 -5.53 4.14
CA LEU A 44 -11.90 -5.17 3.18
C LEU A 44 -12.35 -6.37 2.34
N LEU A 45 -11.42 -7.22 1.93
CA LEU A 45 -11.65 -8.33 1.02
C LEU A 45 -11.93 -9.66 1.74
N GLY A 46 -11.79 -9.72 3.07
CA GLY A 46 -12.06 -10.92 3.86
C GLY A 46 -11.04 -12.04 3.63
N LEU A 47 -9.76 -11.68 3.47
CA LEU A 47 -8.66 -12.61 3.21
C LEU A 47 -8.01 -13.18 4.48
#